data_AF-A0AA43C5Z5-F1
#
_entry.id   AF-A0AA43C5Z5-F1
#
_cell.length_a   1.000
_cell.length_b   1.000
_cell.length_c   1.000
_cell.angle_alpha   90.00
_cell.angle_beta   90.00
_cell.angle_gamma   90.00
#
_symmetry.space_group_name_H-M   'P 1'
#
loop_
_entity.id
_entity.type
_entity.pdbx_description
1 polymer ?
#
loop_
_entity_poly.entity_id
_entity_poly.type
_entity_poly.pdbx_seq_one_letter_code
_entity_poly.pdbx_strand_id
1 'polypeptide(L)'
;MGKYLVLWEVDQTKIPVDPKERGDGWAFLMAMIRKDIEKGLTKDWGSFVGETGGYAVNEGTEVEVMNGLQQYVPFCIFKVYPIATESQVNEMLKSLTG
;
A
#
# COMPACT_ATOMS: atom_id res chain seq x y z
N MET A 1 7.43 -8.32 -13.05
CA MET A 1 7.25 -8.15 -11.59
C MET A 1 5.77 -8.04 -11.32
N GLY A 2 5.31 -8.51 -10.16
CA GLY A 2 3.89 -8.42 -9.80
C GLY A 2 3.51 -6.96 -9.52
N LYS A 3 2.25 -6.62 -9.79
CA LYS A 3 1.65 -5.33 -9.44
C LYS A 3 0.54 -5.58 -8.44
N TYR A 4 0.46 -4.77 -7.39
CA TYR A 4 -0.44 -5.01 -6.27
C TYR A 4 -1.15 -3.72 -5.88
N LEU A 5 -2.48 -3.79 -5.74
CA LEU A 5 -3.25 -2.80 -5.02
C LEU A 5 -3.16 -3.13 -3.54
N VAL A 6 -2.67 -2.17 -2.76
CA VAL A 6 -2.65 -2.25 -1.30
C VAL A 6 -3.65 -1.23 -0.79
N LEU A 7 -4.72 -1.69 -0.15
CA LEU A 7 -5.57 -0.83 0.66
C LEU A 7 -5.01 -0.84 2.08
N TRP A 8 -4.73 0.35 2.61
CA TRP A 8 -4.20 0.52 3.95
C TRP A 8 -5.21 1.25 4.83
N GLU A 9 -5.21 0.90 6.11
CA GLU A 9 -6.01 1.53 7.15
C GLU A 9 -5.16 1.65 8.42
N VAL A 10 -5.21 2.80 9.09
CA VAL A 10 -4.55 2.98 10.39
C VAL A 10 -5.37 2.27 11.45
N ASP A 11 -4.72 1.52 12.34
CA ASP A 11 -5.34 0.98 13.54
C ASP A 11 -5.71 2.14 14.47
N GLN A 12 -6.99 2.51 14.47
CA GLN A 12 -7.50 3.65 15.23
C GLN A 12 -7.34 3.49 16.75
N THR A 13 -7.17 2.25 17.24
CA THR A 13 -6.89 2.01 18.66
C THR A 13 -5.48 2.44 19.08
N LYS A 14 -4.61 2.73 18.09
CA LYS A 14 -3.22 3.17 18.30
C LYS A 14 -3.01 4.65 18.02
N ILE A 15 -4.06 5.38 17.61
CA ILE A 15 -3.95 6.81 17.31
C ILE A 15 -3.87 7.59 18.64
N PRO A 16 -2.79 8.36 18.88
CA PRO A 16 -2.69 9.18 20.09
C PRO A 16 -3.83 10.21 20.18
N VAL A 17 -4.35 10.41 21.38
CA VAL A 17 -5.34 11.44 21.67
C VAL A 17 -4.72 12.84 21.66
N ASP A 18 -3.43 12.94 22.03
CA ASP A 18 -2.68 14.18 21.95
C ASP A 18 -2.38 14.54 20.48
N PRO A 19 -2.74 15.75 20.02
CA PRO A 19 -2.54 16.14 18.62
C PRO A 19 -1.07 16.20 18.19
N LYS A 20 -0.16 16.53 19.11
CA LYS A 20 1.27 16.63 18.79
C LYS A 20 1.86 15.23 18.61
N GLU A 21 1.59 14.31 19.53
CA GLU A 21 2.01 12.92 19.41
C GLU A 21 1.44 12.26 18.15
N ARG A 22 0.18 12.56 17.82
CA ARG A 22 -0.45 12.10 16.57
C ARG A 22 0.27 12.64 15.34
N GLY A 23 0.59 13.94 15.32
CA GLY A 23 1.33 14.58 14.24
C GLY A 23 2.72 13.99 14.04
N ASP A 24 3.45 13.74 15.13
CA ASP A 24 4.78 13.15 15.12
C ASP A 24 4.75 11.71 14.57
N GLY A 25 3.75 10.91 15.01
CA GLY A 25 3.52 9.55 14.50
C GLY A 25 3.20 9.55 13.01
N TRP A 26 2.35 10.48 12.55
CA TRP A 26 2.02 10.59 11.13
C TRP A 26 3.24 10.99 10.30
N ALA A 27 4.02 11.96 10.77
CA ALA A 27 5.26 12.39 10.10
C ALA A 27 6.26 11.24 9.96
N PHE A 28 6.38 10.39 10.98
CA PHE A 28 7.22 9.19 10.93
C PHE A 28 6.76 8.20 9.84
N LEU A 29 5.46 7.88 9.78
CA LEU A 29 4.91 6.99 8.75
C LEU A 29 5.10 7.58 7.34
N MET A 30 4.88 8.88 7.17
CA MET A 30 5.10 9.56 5.88
C MET A 30 6.57 9.53 5.43
N ALA A 31 7.53 9.60 6.37
CA ALA A 31 8.94 9.45 6.05
C ALA A 31 9.28 8.03 5.57
N MET A 32 8.59 7.00 6.08
CA MET A 32 8.74 5.61 5.61
C MET A 32 8.13 5.44 4.22
N ILE A 33 6.92 5.95 4.00
CA ILE A 33 6.24 5.91 2.69
C ILE A 33 7.12 6.57 1.62
N ARG A 34 7.72 7.72 1.94
CA ARG A 34 8.64 8.39 1.02
C ARG A 34 9.84 7.52 0.65
N LYS A 35 10.43 6.79 1.60
CA LYS A 35 11.54 5.86 1.32
C LYS A 35 11.11 4.72 0.40
N ASP A 36 9.89 4.19 0.57
CA ASP A 36 9.38 3.11 -0.29
C ASP A 36 9.09 3.59 -1.72
N ILE A 37 8.63 4.84 -1.87
CA ILE A 37 8.50 5.51 -3.17
C ILE A 37 9.88 5.72 -3.82
N GLU A 38 10.86 6.25 -3.08
CA GLU A 38 12.22 6.49 -3.59
C GLU A 38 12.95 5.20 -3.98
N LYS A 39 12.72 4.10 -3.25
CA LYS A 39 13.21 2.75 -3.62
C LYS A 39 12.49 2.14 -4.82
N GLY A 40 11.38 2.74 -5.24
CA GLY A 40 10.57 2.28 -6.37
C GLY A 40 9.66 1.09 -6.07
N LEU A 41 9.52 0.68 -4.80
CA LEU A 41 8.54 -0.35 -4.41
C LEU A 41 7.12 0.19 -4.57
N THR A 42 6.87 1.40 -4.08
CA THR A 42 5.59 2.09 -4.19
C THR A 42 5.60 3.01 -5.41
N LYS A 43 4.72 2.73 -6.37
CA LYS A 43 4.57 3.49 -7.62
C LYS A 43 3.57 4.63 -7.51
N ASP A 44 2.54 4.44 -6.68
CA ASP A 44 1.55 5.45 -6.38
C ASP A 44 1.06 5.25 -4.94
N TRP A 45 0.68 6.34 -4.28
CA TRP A 45 0.19 6.33 -2.92
C TRP A 45 -0.81 7.47 -2.72
N GLY A 46 -1.94 7.17 -2.09
CA GLY A 46 -2.95 8.17 -1.78
C GLY A 46 -3.68 7.88 -0.47
N SER A 47 -4.09 8.95 0.20
CA SER A 47 -4.98 8.91 1.37
C SER A 47 -6.40 9.28 0.96
N PHE A 48 -7.39 8.60 1.53
CA PHE A 48 -8.78 9.00 1.36
C PHE A 48 -9.08 10.26 2.20
N VAL A 49 -9.87 11.17 1.62
CA VAL A 49 -10.23 12.43 2.28
C VAL A 49 -11.04 12.14 3.54
N GLY A 50 -10.61 12.70 4.67
CA GLY A 50 -11.15 12.40 6.00
C GLY A 50 -10.15 11.69 6.91
N GLU A 51 -9.07 11.16 6.33
CA GLU A 51 -7.95 10.43 6.95
C GLU A 51 -8.35 9.23 7.82
N THR A 52 -7.63 8.12 7.63
CA THR A 52 -7.56 6.85 8.41
C THR A 52 -7.36 5.67 7.47
N GLY A 53 -7.50 5.85 6.16
CA GLY A 53 -7.20 4.83 5.17
C GLY A 53 -6.89 5.41 3.80
N GLY A 54 -6.47 4.53 2.89
CA GLY A 54 -6.13 4.92 1.53
C GLY A 54 -5.68 3.73 0.70
N TYR A 55 -4.91 4.04 -0.34
CA TYR A 55 -4.37 3.05 -1.25
C TYR A 55 -2.89 3.27 -1.52
N ALA A 56 -2.23 2.22 -1.98
CA ALA A 56 -0.93 2.26 -2.61
C ALA A 56 -0.91 1.26 -3.77
N VAL A 57 -0.09 1.55 -4.78
CA VAL A 57 0.24 0.63 -5.87
C VAL A 57 1.68 0.21 -5.69
N ASN A 58 1.91 -1.06 -5.36
CA ASN A 58 3.25 -1.61 -5.21
C ASN A 58 3.63 -2.48 -6.41
N GLU A 59 4.89 -2.45 -6.82
CA GLU A 59 5.43 -3.33 -7.85
C GLU A 59 6.68 -4.03 -7.34
N GLY A 60 6.67 -5.36 -7.35
CA GLY A 60 7.67 -6.17 -6.67
C GLY A 60 7.41 -7.67 -6.82
N THR A 61 8.27 -8.47 -6.21
CA THR A 61 7.94 -9.85 -5.80
C THR A 61 7.02 -9.83 -4.59
N GLU A 62 6.29 -10.93 -4.35
CA GLU A 62 5.41 -11.05 -3.18
C GLU A 62 6.17 -10.83 -1.87
N VAL A 63 7.40 -11.35 -1.77
CA VAL A 63 8.24 -11.21 -0.57
C VAL A 63 8.70 -9.76 -0.35
N GLU A 64 9.07 -9.04 -1.42
CA GLU A 64 9.42 -7.62 -1.31
C GLU A 64 8.22 -6.78 -0.83
N VAL A 65 7.03 -7.06 -1.35
CA VAL A 65 5.80 -6.39 -0.90
C VAL A 65 5.50 -6.75 0.55
N MET A 66 5.57 -8.03 0.95
CA MET A 66 5.34 -8.44 2.33
C MET A 66 6.31 -7.75 3.30
N ASN A 67 7.60 -7.75 3.00
CA ASN A 67 8.61 -7.09 3.84
C ASN A 67 8.38 -5.58 3.92
N GLY A 68 8.02 -4.94 2.79
CA GLY A 68 7.70 -3.53 2.74
C GLY A 68 6.44 -3.16 3.53
N LEU A 69 5.46 -4.06 3.69
CA LEU A 69 4.27 -3.80 4.50
C LEU A 69 4.51 -4.06 6.00
N GLN A 70 5.35 -5.04 6.34
CA GLN A 70 5.61 -5.40 7.75
C GLN A 70 6.19 -4.25 8.58
N GLN A 71 6.96 -3.34 7.98
CA GLN A 71 7.51 -2.18 8.71
C GLN A 71 6.44 -1.26 9.30
N TYR A 72 5.21 -1.27 8.77
CA TYR A 72 4.09 -0.44 9.24
C TYR A 72 3.24 -1.12 10.31
N VAL A 73 3.45 -2.42 10.58
CA VAL A 73 2.77 -3.15 11.65
C VAL A 73 3.41 -2.75 13.00
N PRO A 74 2.62 -2.46 14.06
CA PRO A 74 1.19 -2.71 14.21
C PRO A 74 0.28 -1.50 13.94
N PHE A 75 0.78 -0.44 13.29
CA PHE A 75 0.05 0.81 13.13
C PHE A 75 -0.90 0.80 11.93
N CYS A 76 -0.60 0.01 10.90
CA CYS A 76 -1.44 -0.13 9.71
C CYS A 76 -1.90 -1.57 9.50
N ILE A 77 -3.12 -1.71 9.00
CA ILE A 77 -3.78 -2.93 8.56
C ILE A 77 -3.89 -2.88 7.04
N PHE A 78 -3.60 -4.00 6.37
CA PHE A 78 -3.52 -4.03 4.91
C PHE A 78 -4.44 -5.08 4.29
N LYS A 79 -5.05 -4.74 3.15
CA LYS A 79 -5.60 -5.70 2.19
C LYS A 79 -4.81 -5.59 0.89
N VAL A 80 -4.33 -6.72 0.38
CA VAL A 80 -3.45 -6.77 -0.80
C VAL A 80 -4.13 -7.57 -1.89
N TYR A 81 -4.25 -6.98 -3.07
CA TYR A 81 -4.83 -7.60 -4.25
C TYR A 81 -3.81 -7.60 -5.39
N PRO A 82 -3.48 -8.75 -5.98
CA PRO A 82 -2.70 -8.77 -7.21
C PRO A 82 -3.50 -8.10 -8.34
N ILE A 83 -2.82 -7.32 -9.17
CA ILE A 83 -3.41 -6.63 -10.32
C ILE A 83 -3.00 -7.38 -11.57
N ALA A 84 -3.99 -7.81 -12.36
CA ALA A 84 -3.76 -8.24 -13.73
C ALA A 84 -3.61 -7.02 -14.64
N THR A 85 -2.59 -7.01 -15.50
CA THR A 85 -2.43 -6.00 -16.54
C THR A 85 -3.43 -6.22 -17.67
N GLU A 86 -3.65 -5.18 -18.48
CA GLU A 86 -4.47 -5.26 -19.69
C GLU A 86 -3.99 -6.41 -20.61
N SER A 87 -2.67 -6.57 -20.77
CA SER A 87 -2.09 -7.65 -21.57
C SER A 87 -2.41 -9.05 -21.04
N GLN A 88 -2.39 -9.25 -19.71
CA GLN A 88 -2.74 -10.53 -19.08
C GLN A 88 -4.24 -10.83 -19.24
N VAL A 89 -5.09 -9.80 -19.13
CA VAL A 89 -6.52 -9.94 -19.38
C VAL A 89 -6.77 -10.32 -20.85
N ASN A 90 -6.08 -9.68 -21.80
CA ASN A 90 -6.18 -10.03 -23.23
C ASN A 90 -5.71 -11.44 -23.54
N GLU A 91 -4.65 -11.92 -22.88
CA GLU A 91 -4.20 -13.31 -23.02
C GLU A 91 -5.28 -14.29 -22.57
N MET A 92 -5.93 -14.02 -21.44
CA MET A 92 -7.08 -14.80 -20.99
C MET A 92 -8.23 -14.74 -22.00
N LEU A 93 -8.55 -13.57 -22.56
CA LEU A 93 -9.62 -13.42 -23.55
C LEU A 93 -9.40 -14.27 -24.81
N LYS A 94 -8.17 -14.45 -25.27
CA LYS A 94 -7.85 -15.33 -26.41
C LYS A 94 -8.28 -16.78 -26.16
N SER A 95 -8.16 -17.25 -24.91
CA SER A 95 -8.61 -18.61 -24.54
C SER A 95 -10.14 -18.79 -24.62
N LEU A 96 -10.90 -17.70 -24.56
CA LEU A 96 -12.36 -17.73 -24.67
C LEU A 96 -12.83 -17.75 -26.12
N THR A 97 -12.03 -17.22 -27.05
CA THR A 97 -12.45 -17.03 -28.45
C THR A 97 -11.98 -18.13 -29.41
N GLY A 98 -11.16 -19.08 -28.95
CA GLY A 98 -10.58 -20.14 -29.78
C GLY A 98 -9.34 -19.69 -30.56
#